data_AF-A0A1J5I2G0-F1
#
_entry.id   AF-A0A1J5I2G0-F1
#
_cell.length_a   1.000
_cell.length_b   1.000
_cell.length_c   1.000
_cell.angle_alpha   90.00
_cell.angle_beta   90.00
_cell.angle_gamma   90.00
#
_symmetry.space_group_name_H-M   'P 1'
#
loop_
_entity.id
_entity.type
_entity.pdbx_description
1 polymer ?
#
loop_
_entity_poly.entity_id
_entity_poly.type
_entity_poly.pdbx_seq_one_letter_code
_entity_poly.pdbx_strand_id
1 'polypeptide(L)'
;MAFLLYLSIIRSIVISMVEPCTIKASHNRHVSTRRHLRYIPLLLAVMVIYSLFLSIYASAKTSISQSYATTDKLSLGSIVSLKNNTTDQVVAASTYNIDSILGVVINNGSSILSLTNGQEDQVQVATSELASVLVSNINGDIVQGDQITASPIKGVGMRATNNTKVIGVAQDIPTNSNKQQFYTDSDGKKQSVVLGEVPILVNVSFFFKEPEKTLIPSALQNIANALAGKQVSTLPIVISAAIFIITIIVVVSIVFAMVRSSIISVGRNPMSQSAIYRDLIQLSALVLAILSVGMIAIYLVLTKM
;
A
#
# COMPACT_ATOMS: atom_id res chain seq x y z
N MET A 1 21.57 -6.08 -34.21
CA MET A 1 22.83 -5.58 -34.83
C MET A 1 24.01 -5.52 -33.84
N ALA A 2 23.82 -5.13 -32.57
CA ALA A 2 24.90 -5.08 -31.56
C ALA A 2 25.52 -6.45 -31.18
N PHE A 3 24.76 -7.54 -31.25
CA PHE A 3 25.23 -8.88 -30.88
C PHE A 3 26.26 -9.46 -31.87
N LEU A 4 26.16 -9.10 -33.15
CA LEU A 4 27.12 -9.54 -34.19
C LEU A 4 28.47 -8.81 -34.07
N LEU A 5 28.46 -7.56 -33.61
CA LEU A 5 29.69 -6.80 -33.32
C LEU A 5 30.46 -7.43 -32.15
N TYR A 6 29.76 -7.88 -31.11
CA TYR A 6 30.38 -8.50 -29.94
C TYR A 6 31.04 -9.85 -30.29
N LEU A 7 30.39 -10.68 -31.11
CA LEU A 7 30.97 -11.94 -31.58
C LEU A 7 32.20 -11.72 -32.48
N SER A 8 32.21 -10.66 -33.31
CA SER A 8 33.34 -10.32 -34.17
C SER A 8 34.58 -9.87 -33.37
N ILE A 9 34.38 -9.12 -32.28
CA ILE A 9 35.46 -8.66 -31.41
C ILE A 9 36.09 -9.85 -30.67
N ILE A 10 35.28 -10.77 -30.16
CA ILE A 10 35.77 -11.99 -29.48
C ILE A 10 36.55 -12.87 -30.44
N ARG A 11 36.05 -13.05 -31.68
CA ARG A 11 36.75 -13.87 -32.69
C ARG A 11 38.11 -13.27 -33.07
N SER A 12 38.23 -11.94 -33.12
CA SER A 12 39.49 -11.25 -33.44
C SER A 12 40.52 -11.33 -32.31
N ILE A 13 40.09 -11.37 -31.05
CA ILE A 13 40.98 -11.49 -29.87
C ILE A 13 41.52 -12.92 -29.75
N VAL A 14 40.69 -13.93 -30.03
CA VAL A 14 41.09 -15.34 -29.92
C VAL A 14 42.10 -15.74 -31.01
N ILE A 15 42.00 -15.18 -32.22
CA ILE A 15 42.93 -15.50 -33.32
C ILE A 15 44.31 -14.85 -33.10
N SER A 16 44.38 -13.68 -32.46
CA SER A 16 45.65 -12.95 -32.24
C SER A 16 46.58 -13.60 -31.22
N MET A 17 46.10 -14.51 -30.37
CA MET A 17 46.90 -15.13 -29.30
C MET A 17 47.43 -16.55 -29.62
N VAL A 18 47.21 -17.08 -30.83
CA VAL A 18 47.52 -18.48 -31.18
C VAL A 18 48.74 -18.66 -32.10
N GLU A 19 49.50 -17.60 -32.42
CA GLU A 19 50.80 -17.77 -33.10
C GLU A 19 51.97 -17.87 -32.12
N PRO A 20 52.67 -19.02 -32.01
CA PRO A 20 53.89 -19.12 -31.24
C PRO A 20 55.06 -18.53 -32.04
N CYS A 21 55.42 -17.28 -31.77
CA CYS A 21 56.66 -16.69 -32.25
C CYS A 21 57.84 -17.32 -31.50
N THR A 22 58.53 -18.28 -32.14
CA THR A 22 59.74 -18.92 -31.63
C THR A 22 60.92 -17.95 -31.69
N ILE A 23 61.22 -17.26 -30.59
CA ILE A 23 62.46 -16.48 -30.43
C ILE A 23 63.44 -17.26 -29.56
N LYS A 24 64.57 -17.58 -30.17
CA LYS A 24 65.76 -18.26 -29.65
C LYS A 24 66.38 -17.44 -28.51
N ALA A 25 66.37 -17.98 -27.29
CA ALA A 25 66.98 -17.34 -26.12
C ALA A 25 68.51 -17.58 -26.10
N SER A 26 69.27 -16.47 -26.16
CA SER A 26 70.66 -16.39 -25.72
C SER A 26 70.69 -15.87 -24.29
N HIS A 27 71.29 -16.69 -23.42
CA HIS A 27 72.05 -16.34 -22.23
C HIS A 27 71.42 -15.51 -21.07
N ASN A 28 71.39 -16.20 -19.92
CA ASN A 28 71.59 -15.72 -18.54
C ASN A 28 70.39 -15.36 -17.64
N ARG A 29 70.32 -16.14 -16.54
CA ARG A 29 69.93 -15.81 -15.15
C ARG A 29 68.58 -15.13 -14.88
N HIS A 30 67.66 -15.83 -14.23
CA HIS A 30 67.55 -15.88 -12.75
C HIS A 30 66.35 -16.73 -12.33
N VAL A 31 66.56 -17.58 -11.32
CA VAL A 31 65.57 -18.44 -10.66
C VAL A 31 64.81 -17.62 -9.62
N SER A 32 63.46 -17.58 -9.65
CA SER A 32 62.56 -17.76 -8.48
C SER A 32 61.08 -17.35 -8.70
N THR A 33 60.34 -17.93 -9.66
CA THR A 33 58.90 -17.58 -9.78
C THR A 33 58.00 -18.73 -10.28
N ARG A 34 58.31 -19.97 -9.89
CA ARG A 34 57.63 -21.17 -10.43
C ARG A 34 56.39 -21.67 -9.66
N ARG A 35 56.02 -21.10 -8.51
CA ARG A 35 54.89 -21.61 -7.70
C ARG A 35 53.53 -20.98 -8.05
N HIS A 36 53.47 -19.71 -8.47
CA HIS A 36 52.20 -19.05 -8.82
C HIS A 36 51.72 -19.34 -10.26
N LEU A 37 52.63 -19.75 -11.15
CA LEU A 37 52.32 -20.01 -12.57
C LEU A 37 51.46 -21.28 -12.80
N ARG A 38 51.38 -22.17 -11.80
CA ARG A 38 50.59 -23.42 -11.87
C ARG A 38 49.10 -23.24 -11.57
N TYR A 39 48.70 -22.15 -10.90
CA TYR A 39 47.30 -21.92 -10.49
C TYR A 39 46.52 -21.03 -11.46
N ILE A 40 47.20 -20.34 -12.38
CA ILE A 40 46.61 -19.50 -13.41
C ILE A 40 45.60 -20.28 -14.30
N PRO A 41 45.90 -21.49 -14.82
CA PRO A 41 44.92 -22.20 -15.66
C PRO A 41 43.69 -22.68 -14.88
N LEU A 42 43.85 -22.99 -13.58
CA LEU A 42 42.74 -23.42 -12.72
C LEU A 42 41.79 -22.26 -12.41
N LEU A 43 42.33 -21.06 -12.15
CA LEU A 43 41.54 -19.85 -11.89
C LEU A 43 40.78 -19.41 -13.15
N LEU A 44 41.41 -19.55 -14.32
CA LEU A 44 40.80 -19.23 -15.61
C LEU A 44 39.67 -20.23 -15.97
N ALA A 45 39.85 -21.52 -15.67
CA ALA A 45 38.80 -22.53 -15.84
C ALA A 45 37.59 -22.26 -14.91
N VAL A 46 37.83 -21.89 -13.65
CA VAL A 46 36.76 -21.52 -12.71
C VAL A 46 36.01 -20.27 -13.17
N MET A 47 36.71 -19.28 -13.73
CA MET A 47 36.09 -18.07 -14.27
C MET A 47 35.21 -18.36 -15.50
N VAL A 48 35.63 -19.29 -16.37
CA VAL A 48 34.84 -19.73 -17.54
C VAL A 48 33.61 -20.55 -17.10
N ILE A 49 33.76 -21.39 -16.08
CA ILE A 49 32.61 -22.12 -15.52
C ILE A 49 31.63 -21.14 -14.85
N TYR A 50 32.14 -20.12 -14.13
CA TYR A 50 31.33 -19.08 -13.52
C TYR A 50 30.56 -18.24 -14.56
N SER A 51 31.17 -17.97 -15.73
CA SER A 51 30.48 -17.26 -16.82
C SER A 51 29.41 -18.09 -17.52
N LEU A 52 29.54 -19.42 -17.56
CA LEU A 52 28.51 -20.34 -18.06
C LEU A 52 27.27 -20.41 -17.15
N PHE A 53 27.45 -20.23 -15.83
CA PHE A 53 26.34 -20.18 -14.86
C PHE A 53 25.59 -18.83 -14.84
N LEU A 54 26.10 -17.79 -15.51
CA LEU A 54 25.43 -16.49 -15.67
C LEU A 54 24.41 -16.48 -16.82
N SER A 55 23.86 -17.64 -17.22
CA SER A 55 22.76 -17.70 -18.18
C SER A 55 21.59 -16.85 -17.69
N ILE A 56 21.44 -15.67 -18.29
CA ILE A 56 20.40 -14.70 -17.97
C ILE A 56 19.07 -15.35 -18.39
N TYR A 57 18.23 -15.67 -17.40
CA TYR A 57 16.82 -15.97 -17.63
C TYR A 57 16.14 -14.67 -18.07
N ALA A 58 16.18 -14.41 -19.38
CA ALA A 58 15.32 -13.41 -20.00
C ALA A 58 13.91 -14.00 -20.06
N SER A 59 13.16 -13.89 -18.97
CA SER A 59 11.72 -14.13 -19.00
C SER A 59 11.09 -13.01 -19.81
N ALA A 60 10.79 -13.26 -21.08
CA ALA A 60 9.94 -12.38 -21.87
C ALA A 60 8.55 -12.38 -21.22
N LYS A 61 8.20 -11.30 -20.52
CA LYS A 61 6.81 -11.05 -20.15
C LYS A 61 6.07 -10.74 -21.43
N THR A 62 5.06 -11.54 -21.75
CA THR A 62 4.24 -11.34 -22.93
C THR A 62 3.15 -10.34 -22.59
N SER A 63 3.23 -9.17 -23.21
CA SER A 63 2.14 -8.20 -23.22
C SER A 63 0.93 -8.81 -23.90
N ILE A 64 -0.19 -8.87 -23.18
CA ILE A 64 -1.46 -9.32 -23.74
C ILE A 64 -2.39 -8.11 -23.82
N SER A 65 -2.85 -7.84 -25.03
CA SER A 65 -3.90 -6.88 -25.27
C SER A 65 -4.95 -7.47 -26.19
N GLN A 66 -6.19 -7.05 -26.00
CA GLN A 66 -7.33 -7.54 -26.79
C GLN A 66 -8.12 -6.36 -27.32
N SER A 67 -8.66 -6.49 -28.53
CA SER A 67 -9.52 -5.48 -29.11
C SER A 67 -10.96 -5.65 -28.63
N TYR A 68 -11.58 -4.54 -28.25
CA TYR A 68 -12.98 -4.49 -27.84
C TYR A 68 -13.73 -3.46 -28.67
N ALA A 69 -15.01 -3.72 -28.94
CA ALA A 69 -15.88 -2.74 -29.58
C ALA A 69 -16.20 -1.62 -28.58
N THR A 70 -16.27 -0.38 -29.05
CA THR A 70 -16.67 0.77 -28.22
C THR A 70 -17.68 1.64 -28.97
N THR A 71 -18.63 2.21 -28.23
CA THR A 71 -19.50 3.28 -28.74
C THR A 71 -18.97 4.66 -28.34
N ASP A 72 -18.09 4.70 -27.34
CA ASP A 72 -17.50 5.93 -26.81
C ASP A 72 -16.20 6.28 -27.55
N LYS A 73 -15.94 7.58 -27.74
CA LYS A 73 -14.62 8.07 -28.14
C LYS A 73 -13.67 7.98 -26.95
N LEU A 74 -12.86 6.94 -26.92
CA LEU A 74 -11.88 6.70 -25.86
C LEU A 74 -10.50 7.20 -26.29
N SER A 75 -9.84 7.93 -25.40
CA SER A 75 -8.47 8.39 -25.60
C SER A 75 -7.48 7.32 -25.15
N LEU A 76 -6.24 7.41 -25.64
CA LEU A 76 -5.14 6.60 -25.12
C LEU A 76 -4.96 6.85 -23.62
N GLY A 77 -4.70 5.78 -22.88
CA GLY A 77 -4.56 5.79 -21.43
C GLY A 77 -5.88 5.93 -20.66
N SER A 78 -7.03 5.91 -21.35
CA SER A 78 -8.32 5.85 -20.67
C SER A 78 -8.54 4.49 -20.00
N ILE A 79 -9.06 4.49 -18.77
CA ILE A 79 -9.49 3.26 -18.09
C ILE A 79 -10.85 2.85 -18.67
N VAL A 80 -11.03 1.56 -18.93
CA VAL A 80 -12.27 1.01 -19.48
C VAL A 80 -12.90 -0.04 -18.58
N SER A 81 -14.22 -0.11 -18.68
CA SER A 81 -15.04 -1.12 -18.03
C SER A 81 -15.91 -1.81 -19.06
N LEU A 82 -16.23 -3.08 -18.79
CA LEU A 82 -17.16 -3.84 -19.61
C LEU A 82 -18.55 -3.18 -19.54
N LYS A 83 -19.24 -3.07 -20.68
CA LYS A 83 -20.62 -2.59 -20.67
C LYS A 83 -21.53 -3.68 -20.08
N ASN A 84 -22.47 -3.27 -19.23
CA ASN A 84 -23.42 -4.19 -18.60
C ASN A 84 -24.12 -5.08 -19.64
N ASN A 85 -24.18 -6.38 -19.36
CA ASN A 85 -24.78 -7.42 -20.22
C ASN A 85 -24.12 -7.62 -21.59
N THR A 86 -22.84 -7.26 -21.75
CA THR A 86 -22.06 -7.55 -22.96
C THR A 86 -20.72 -8.16 -22.58
N THR A 87 -20.09 -8.95 -23.46
CA THR A 87 -18.75 -9.52 -23.24
C THR A 87 -17.67 -8.85 -24.08
N ASP A 88 -18.07 -8.18 -25.15
CA ASP A 88 -17.15 -7.72 -26.21
C ASP A 88 -17.20 -6.19 -26.39
N GLN A 89 -17.99 -5.49 -25.57
CA GLN A 89 -18.11 -4.03 -25.58
C GLN A 89 -17.54 -3.40 -24.32
N VAL A 90 -16.74 -2.35 -24.52
CA VAL A 90 -16.17 -1.54 -23.46
C VAL A 90 -16.70 -0.11 -23.51
N VAL A 91 -16.78 0.50 -22.34
CA VAL A 91 -17.15 1.91 -22.14
C VAL A 91 -16.14 2.56 -21.21
N ALA A 92 -16.12 3.89 -21.18
CA ALA A 92 -15.24 4.62 -20.28
C ALA A 92 -15.55 4.26 -18.80
N ALA A 93 -14.52 3.91 -18.04
CA ALA A 93 -14.67 3.59 -16.63
C ALA A 93 -15.00 4.84 -15.81
N SER A 94 -15.82 4.67 -14.79
CA SER A 94 -16.26 5.70 -13.86
C SER A 94 -16.59 5.05 -12.51
N THR A 95 -16.90 5.85 -11.50
CA THR A 95 -17.38 5.35 -10.20
C THR A 95 -18.66 4.51 -10.29
N TYR A 96 -19.45 4.62 -11.37
CA TYR A 96 -20.71 3.88 -11.54
C TYR A 96 -20.54 2.45 -12.08
N ASN A 97 -19.47 2.17 -12.80
CA ASN A 97 -19.21 0.87 -13.47
C ASN A 97 -17.89 0.23 -13.00
N ILE A 98 -17.43 0.62 -11.82
CA ILE A 98 -16.16 0.25 -11.19
C ILE A 98 -16.00 -1.27 -11.00
N ASP A 99 -17.11 -1.99 -10.78
CA ASP A 99 -17.11 -3.44 -10.57
C ASP A 99 -16.69 -4.22 -11.82
N SER A 100 -16.90 -3.60 -12.98
CA SER A 100 -16.61 -4.16 -14.30
C SER A 100 -15.33 -3.60 -14.95
N ILE A 101 -14.43 -3.00 -14.17
CA ILE A 101 -13.12 -2.57 -14.68
C ILE A 101 -12.39 -3.76 -15.31
N LEU A 102 -11.87 -3.50 -16.51
CA LEU A 102 -11.22 -4.50 -17.35
C LEU A 102 -9.76 -4.15 -17.63
N GLY A 103 -9.46 -2.91 -18.00
CA GLY A 103 -8.15 -2.57 -18.54
C GLY A 103 -7.96 -1.11 -18.88
N VAL A 104 -6.88 -0.83 -19.62
CA VAL A 104 -6.49 0.51 -20.09
C VAL A 104 -6.40 0.51 -21.60
N VAL A 105 -6.86 1.58 -22.25
CA VAL A 105 -6.74 1.77 -23.70
C VAL A 105 -5.29 2.05 -24.08
N ILE A 106 -4.74 1.25 -24.98
CA ILE A 106 -3.37 1.38 -25.50
C ILE A 106 -3.37 1.57 -27.01
N ASN A 107 -2.21 1.93 -27.57
CA ASN A 107 -2.06 2.08 -29.01
C ASN A 107 -1.93 0.71 -29.70
N ASN A 108 -2.52 0.57 -30.89
CA ASN A 108 -2.44 -0.59 -31.78
C ASN A 108 -0.97 -0.83 -32.19
N GLY A 109 -0.25 -1.67 -31.45
CA GLY A 109 1.17 -1.98 -31.67
C GLY A 109 2.07 -1.85 -30.44
N SER A 110 1.53 -1.39 -29.31
CA SER A 110 2.25 -1.32 -28.03
C SER A 110 2.31 -2.67 -27.28
N SER A 111 1.67 -3.71 -27.81
CA SER A 111 1.61 -5.04 -27.20
C SER A 111 2.25 -6.10 -28.10
N ILE A 112 2.96 -7.06 -27.49
CA ILE A 112 3.60 -8.20 -28.15
C ILE A 112 2.55 -9.15 -28.75
N LEU A 113 1.39 -9.29 -28.10
CA LEU A 113 0.26 -10.08 -28.59
C LEU A 113 -1.00 -9.21 -28.61
N SER A 114 -1.53 -8.98 -29.82
CA SER A 114 -2.79 -8.30 -30.06
C SER A 114 -3.79 -9.27 -30.69
N LEU A 115 -4.97 -9.42 -30.08
CA LEU A 115 -6.11 -10.11 -30.70
C LEU A 115 -7.06 -9.06 -31.28
N THR A 116 -7.33 -9.15 -32.59
CA THR A 116 -8.20 -8.22 -33.32
C THR A 116 -9.45 -8.96 -33.84
N ASN A 117 -10.64 -8.47 -33.50
CA ASN A 117 -11.91 -9.09 -33.89
C ASN A 117 -12.55 -8.53 -35.19
N GLY A 118 -11.82 -7.73 -35.98
CA GLY A 118 -12.22 -7.36 -37.36
C GLY A 118 -13.48 -6.49 -37.52
N GLN A 119 -13.92 -5.78 -36.48
CA GLN A 119 -15.05 -4.84 -36.54
C GLN A 119 -14.55 -3.39 -36.72
N GLU A 120 -15.41 -2.52 -37.26
CA GLU A 120 -15.20 -1.06 -37.24
C GLU A 120 -15.35 -0.51 -35.80
N ASP A 121 -14.58 0.52 -35.43
CA ASP A 121 -14.54 1.14 -34.09
C ASP A 121 -14.10 0.24 -32.92
N GLN A 122 -12.92 -0.37 -33.04
CA GLN A 122 -12.28 -1.14 -31.97
C GLN A 122 -11.18 -0.35 -31.25
N VAL A 123 -11.07 -0.59 -29.94
CA VAL A 123 -9.97 -0.08 -29.10
C VAL A 123 -9.17 -1.24 -28.51
N GLN A 124 -7.85 -1.10 -28.49
CA GLN A 124 -6.97 -2.07 -27.87
C GLN A 124 -6.92 -1.85 -26.36
N VAL A 125 -7.21 -2.89 -25.59
CA VAL A 125 -7.23 -2.83 -24.13
C VAL A 125 -6.12 -3.72 -23.56
N ALA A 126 -5.23 -3.11 -22.77
CA ALA A 126 -4.24 -3.83 -21.96
C ALA A 126 -4.89 -4.29 -20.66
N THR A 127 -4.82 -5.60 -20.40
CA THR A 127 -5.28 -6.21 -19.14
C THR A 127 -4.14 -6.53 -18.18
N SER A 128 -2.90 -6.39 -18.63
CA SER A 128 -1.69 -6.70 -17.88
C SER A 128 -0.52 -5.89 -18.41
N GLU A 129 0.45 -5.56 -17.54
CA GLU A 129 1.71 -4.81 -17.79
C GLU A 129 1.66 -3.29 -17.55
N LEU A 130 2.76 -2.61 -17.88
CA LEU A 130 2.92 -1.18 -17.75
C LEU A 130 2.13 -0.46 -18.84
N ALA A 131 1.12 0.30 -18.45
CA ALA A 131 0.36 1.16 -19.34
C ALA A 131 0.33 2.58 -18.79
N SER A 132 0.38 3.56 -19.69
CA SER A 132 0.22 4.95 -19.32
C SER A 132 -1.26 5.26 -19.13
N VAL A 133 -1.64 5.80 -17.98
CA VAL A 133 -3.05 6.03 -17.61
C VAL A 133 -3.31 7.49 -17.27
N LEU A 134 -4.45 7.98 -17.76
CA LEU A 134 -4.97 9.30 -17.41
C LEU A 134 -5.48 9.27 -15.97
N VAL A 135 -4.95 10.15 -15.12
CA VAL A 135 -5.31 10.21 -13.70
C VAL A 135 -5.65 11.63 -13.26
N SER A 136 -6.42 11.72 -12.18
CA SER A 136 -6.85 12.96 -11.55
C SER A 136 -6.49 12.99 -10.06
N ASN A 137 -6.25 14.19 -9.54
CA ASN A 137 -5.97 14.42 -8.13
C ASN A 137 -7.23 14.55 -7.25
N ILE A 138 -8.39 14.03 -7.69
CA ILE A 138 -9.67 14.13 -6.95
C ILE A 138 -9.54 13.58 -5.53
N ASN A 139 -8.86 12.44 -5.39
CA ASN A 139 -8.60 11.80 -4.10
C ASN A 139 -7.23 12.16 -3.51
N GLY A 140 -6.67 13.31 -3.90
CA GLY A 140 -5.35 13.80 -3.55
C GLY A 140 -4.26 13.40 -4.53
N ASP A 141 -3.02 13.81 -4.23
CA ASP A 141 -1.87 13.58 -5.09
C ASP A 141 -1.54 12.10 -5.24
N ILE A 142 -1.07 11.70 -6.43
CA ILE A 142 -0.70 10.32 -6.75
C ILE A 142 0.82 10.21 -6.67
N VAL A 143 1.29 9.21 -5.94
CA VAL A 143 2.72 8.86 -5.84
C VAL A 143 2.95 7.42 -6.28
N GLN A 144 4.22 7.08 -6.50
CA GLN A 144 4.63 5.70 -6.77
C GLN A 144 4.16 4.77 -5.64
N GLY A 145 3.54 3.65 -6.01
CA GLY A 145 2.99 2.66 -5.08
C GLY A 145 1.50 2.84 -4.78
N ASP A 146 0.90 3.98 -5.16
CA ASP A 146 -0.54 4.20 -4.96
C ASP A 146 -1.38 3.31 -5.87
N GLN A 147 -2.48 2.79 -5.33
CA GLN A 147 -3.43 2.02 -6.11
C GLN A 147 -4.38 2.97 -6.84
N ILE A 148 -4.58 2.72 -8.13
CA ILE A 148 -5.41 3.56 -9.00
C ILE A 148 -6.75 2.89 -9.24
N THR A 149 -7.82 3.64 -9.08
CA THR A 149 -9.21 3.23 -9.31
C THR A 149 -9.91 4.17 -10.28
N ALA A 150 -11.12 3.85 -10.73
CA ALA A 150 -11.89 4.74 -11.62
C ALA A 150 -12.39 5.98 -10.86
N SER A 151 -12.26 7.15 -11.48
CA SER A 151 -12.76 8.42 -10.91
C SER A 151 -14.19 8.73 -11.38
N PRO A 152 -14.86 9.75 -10.83
CA PRO A 152 -16.12 10.25 -11.37
C PRO A 152 -16.01 10.75 -12.82
N ILE A 153 -14.79 11.07 -13.29
CA ILE A 153 -14.51 11.47 -14.66
C ILE A 153 -14.33 10.23 -15.53
N LYS A 154 -15.16 10.13 -16.57
CA LYS A 154 -15.16 9.01 -17.52
C LYS A 154 -13.77 8.79 -18.13
N GLY A 155 -13.25 7.57 -17.98
CA GLY A 155 -11.99 7.14 -18.55
C GLY A 155 -10.76 7.60 -17.78
N VAL A 156 -10.93 8.28 -16.64
CA VAL A 156 -9.82 8.84 -15.86
C VAL A 156 -9.75 8.13 -14.50
N GLY A 157 -8.55 7.79 -14.08
CA GLY A 157 -8.27 7.20 -12.78
C GLY A 157 -8.12 8.23 -11.65
N MET A 158 -8.18 7.74 -10.42
CA MET A 158 -7.83 8.48 -9.21
C MET A 158 -7.23 7.53 -8.18
N ARG A 159 -6.58 8.09 -7.16
CA ARG A 159 -6.08 7.29 -6.02
C ARG A 159 -7.22 6.58 -5.29
N ALA A 160 -7.04 5.31 -4.98
CA ALA A 160 -7.99 4.53 -4.19
C ALA A 160 -7.84 4.84 -2.69
N THR A 161 -8.93 5.25 -2.04
CA THR A 161 -8.95 5.62 -0.61
C THR A 161 -9.85 4.73 0.24
N ASN A 162 -10.81 4.05 -0.39
CA ASN A 162 -11.79 3.16 0.23
C ASN A 162 -11.76 1.80 -0.46
N ASN A 163 -12.42 0.80 0.13
CA ASN A 163 -12.53 -0.54 -0.44
C ASN A 163 -13.18 -0.47 -1.83
N THR A 164 -12.44 -0.78 -2.88
CA THR A 164 -12.89 -0.64 -4.27
C THR A 164 -12.07 -1.49 -5.22
N LYS A 165 -12.58 -1.74 -6.43
CA LYS A 165 -11.80 -2.35 -7.49
C LYS A 165 -10.77 -1.37 -8.04
N VAL A 166 -9.54 -1.84 -8.20
CA VAL A 166 -8.42 -1.05 -8.71
C VAL A 166 -7.93 -1.64 -10.03
N ILE A 167 -7.46 -0.75 -10.91
CA ILE A 167 -6.89 -1.14 -12.21
C ILE A 167 -5.43 -1.57 -12.07
N GLY A 168 -4.71 -1.04 -11.07
CA GLY A 168 -3.29 -1.29 -10.92
C GLY A 168 -2.61 -0.37 -9.92
N VAL A 169 -1.27 -0.41 -9.93
CA VAL A 169 -0.41 0.33 -9.01
C VAL A 169 0.45 1.33 -9.79
N ALA A 170 0.44 2.59 -9.37
CA ALA A 170 1.25 3.66 -9.93
C ALA A 170 2.75 3.35 -9.78
N GLN A 171 3.51 3.54 -10.86
CA GLN A 171 4.94 3.27 -10.89
C GLN A 171 5.79 4.52 -10.77
N ASP A 172 5.18 5.69 -10.94
CA ASP A 172 5.86 6.98 -10.87
C ASP A 172 4.85 8.09 -10.46
N ILE A 173 5.32 9.34 -10.42
CA ILE A 173 4.48 10.52 -10.26
C ILE A 173 3.76 10.90 -11.57
N PRO A 174 2.56 11.53 -11.51
CA PRO A 174 1.86 12.00 -12.70
C PRO A 174 2.64 13.08 -13.46
N THR A 175 2.86 12.83 -14.74
CA THR A 175 3.41 13.78 -15.70
C THR A 175 2.29 14.61 -16.36
N ASN A 176 2.60 15.75 -16.95
CA ASN A 176 1.63 16.64 -17.62
C ASN A 176 0.52 17.23 -16.72
N SER A 177 0.74 17.25 -15.41
CA SER A 177 -0.17 17.72 -14.35
C SER A 177 -0.38 19.24 -14.27
N ASN A 178 -0.32 19.97 -15.38
CA ASN A 178 -0.38 21.45 -15.37
C ASN A 178 -1.72 22.01 -15.87
N LYS A 179 -2.63 21.17 -16.37
CA LYS A 179 -3.93 21.60 -16.88
C LYS A 179 -5.02 21.33 -15.85
N GLN A 180 -5.59 22.41 -15.32
CA GLN A 180 -6.81 22.35 -14.53
C GLN A 180 -8.01 22.12 -15.45
N GLN A 181 -8.79 21.10 -15.15
CA GLN A 181 -10.10 20.87 -15.77
C GLN A 181 -11.17 20.87 -14.70
N PHE A 182 -12.37 21.28 -15.08
CA PHE A 182 -13.51 21.27 -14.17
C PHE A 182 -14.30 19.99 -14.38
N TYR A 183 -14.60 19.28 -13.31
CA TYR A 183 -15.62 18.24 -13.32
C TYR A 183 -16.81 18.68 -12.49
N THR A 184 -17.99 18.19 -12.88
CA THR A 184 -19.20 18.39 -12.11
C THR A 184 -19.37 17.16 -11.24
N ASP A 185 -19.30 17.35 -9.94
CA ASP A 185 -19.51 16.28 -8.97
C ASP A 185 -20.97 15.81 -8.99
N SER A 186 -21.23 14.66 -8.40
CA SER A 186 -22.55 14.07 -8.13
C SER A 186 -23.53 15.05 -7.44
N ASP A 187 -23.02 16.03 -6.70
CA ASP A 187 -23.78 17.13 -6.07
C ASP A 187 -24.04 18.35 -6.99
N GLY A 188 -23.66 18.27 -8.26
CA GLY A 188 -23.81 19.37 -9.23
C GLY A 188 -22.79 20.52 -9.06
N LYS A 189 -21.83 20.37 -8.15
CA LYS A 189 -20.79 21.38 -7.90
C LYS A 189 -19.61 21.21 -8.87
N LYS A 190 -19.15 22.32 -9.45
CA LYS A 190 -17.93 22.34 -10.28
C LYS A 190 -16.70 22.35 -9.39
N GLN A 191 -15.88 21.32 -9.49
CA GLN A 191 -14.60 21.23 -8.81
C GLN A 191 -13.45 21.26 -9.82
N SER A 192 -12.41 22.04 -9.50
CA SER A 192 -11.18 22.09 -10.30
C SER A 192 -10.32 20.89 -9.94
N VAL A 193 -9.91 20.14 -10.96
CA VAL A 193 -9.02 18.98 -10.84
C VAL A 193 -7.84 19.13 -11.77
N VAL A 194 -6.72 18.58 -11.35
CA VAL A 194 -5.52 18.48 -12.17
C VAL A 194 -5.53 17.10 -12.81
N LEU A 195 -5.44 17.08 -14.13
CA LEU A 195 -5.27 15.85 -14.90
C LEU A 195 -3.81 15.67 -15.25
N GLY A 196 -3.35 14.43 -15.14
CA GLY A 196 -2.01 14.02 -15.50
C GLY A 196 -2.02 12.62 -16.09
N GLU A 197 -0.83 12.17 -16.46
CA GLU A 197 -0.60 10.85 -17.02
C GLU A 197 0.46 10.14 -16.20
N VAL A 198 0.13 8.95 -15.69
CA VAL A 198 1.02 8.16 -14.84
C VAL A 198 1.18 6.74 -15.40
N PRO A 199 2.41 6.22 -15.46
CA PRO A 199 2.61 4.81 -15.78
C PRO A 199 2.11 3.96 -14.61
N ILE A 200 1.19 3.04 -14.87
CA ILE A 200 0.72 2.07 -13.88
C ILE A 200 1.08 0.66 -14.32
N LEU A 201 1.32 -0.21 -13.34
CA LEU A 201 1.31 -1.65 -13.57
C LEU A 201 -0.14 -2.12 -13.50
N VAL A 202 -0.72 -2.38 -14.67
CA VAL A 202 -2.09 -2.89 -14.83
C VAL A 202 -2.17 -4.27 -14.21
N ASN A 203 -2.98 -4.37 -13.17
CA ASN A 203 -3.35 -5.58 -12.47
C ASN A 203 -4.71 -5.34 -11.81
N VAL A 204 -5.78 -5.79 -12.47
CA VAL A 204 -7.13 -5.63 -11.96
C VAL A 204 -7.28 -6.45 -10.69
N SER A 205 -7.45 -5.76 -9.56
CA SER A 205 -7.51 -6.35 -8.24
C SER A 205 -8.49 -5.58 -7.34
N PHE A 206 -8.73 -6.09 -6.14
CA PHE A 206 -9.59 -5.41 -5.17
C PHE A 206 -8.71 -4.78 -4.09
N PHE A 207 -8.86 -3.47 -3.89
CA PHE A 207 -8.20 -2.75 -2.82
C PHE A 207 -9.01 -2.88 -1.54
N PHE A 208 -8.32 -3.27 -0.46
CA PHE A 208 -8.85 -3.21 0.89
C PHE A 208 -8.09 -2.14 1.65
N LYS A 209 -8.82 -1.15 2.16
CA LYS A 209 -8.27 -0.17 3.09
C LYS A 209 -7.81 -0.93 4.34
N GLU A 210 -6.51 -0.85 4.64
CA GLU A 210 -6.00 -1.40 5.90
C GLU A 210 -6.74 -0.72 7.06
N PRO A 211 -7.28 -1.49 8.03
CA PRO A 211 -7.80 -0.91 9.25
C PRO A 211 -6.70 -0.08 9.88
N GLU A 212 -7.01 1.14 10.31
CA GLU A 212 -6.04 1.98 10.99
C GLU A 212 -5.44 1.17 12.14
N LYS A 213 -4.12 0.97 12.11
CA LYS A 213 -3.40 0.20 13.14
C LYS A 213 -3.49 1.00 14.44
N THR A 214 -4.52 0.73 15.22
CA THR A 214 -4.66 1.32 16.54
C THR A 214 -3.70 0.61 17.49
N LEU A 215 -3.07 1.37 18.37
CA LEU A 215 -2.19 0.85 19.42
C LEU A 215 -2.94 0.05 20.49
N ILE A 216 -4.27 -0.07 20.37
CA ILE A 216 -5.17 -0.56 21.40
C ILE A 216 -5.78 -1.90 20.96
N PRO A 217 -5.73 -2.95 21.80
CA PRO A 217 -6.42 -4.21 21.55
C PRO A 217 -7.91 -4.01 21.21
N SER A 218 -8.41 -4.75 20.23
CA SER A 218 -9.80 -4.67 19.74
C SER A 218 -10.87 -4.85 20.82
N ALA A 219 -10.58 -5.61 21.89
CA ALA A 219 -11.48 -5.76 23.02
C ALA A 219 -11.76 -4.42 23.74
N LEU A 220 -10.74 -3.61 23.98
CA LEU A 220 -10.89 -2.29 24.62
C LEU A 220 -11.61 -1.30 23.71
N GLN A 221 -11.32 -1.37 22.40
CA GLN A 221 -12.02 -0.58 21.39
C GLN A 221 -13.52 -0.88 21.37
N ASN A 222 -13.90 -2.16 21.46
CA ASN A 222 -15.31 -2.57 21.44
C ASN A 222 -16.07 -2.11 22.69
N ILE A 223 -15.44 -2.18 23.88
CA ILE A 223 -16.04 -1.67 25.13
C ILE A 223 -16.23 -0.15 25.04
N ALA A 224 -15.23 0.58 24.55
CA ALA A 224 -15.33 2.02 24.37
C ALA A 224 -16.43 2.40 23.36
N ASN A 225 -16.52 1.67 22.24
CA ASN A 225 -17.58 1.87 21.24
C ASN A 225 -18.98 1.58 21.81
N ALA A 226 -19.12 0.51 22.61
CA ALA A 226 -20.38 0.15 23.26
C ALA A 226 -20.82 1.20 24.29
N LEU A 227 -19.86 1.77 25.03
CA LEU A 227 -20.14 2.81 26.03
C LEU A 227 -20.45 4.18 25.39
N ALA A 228 -19.80 4.51 24.27
CA ALA A 228 -19.99 5.78 23.55
C ALA A 228 -21.15 5.76 22.55
N GLY A 229 -21.63 4.58 22.14
CA GLY A 229 -22.64 4.42 21.09
C GLY A 229 -22.17 4.83 19.68
N LYS A 230 -20.87 5.09 19.49
CA LYS A 230 -20.24 5.46 18.21
C LYS A 230 -18.83 4.86 18.11
N GLN A 231 -18.27 4.79 16.90
CA GLN A 231 -16.85 4.47 16.73
C GLN A 231 -16.00 5.62 17.27
N VAL A 232 -15.27 5.37 18.36
CA VAL A 232 -14.42 6.37 19.02
C VAL A 232 -12.99 6.24 18.52
N SER A 233 -12.35 7.37 18.22
CA SER A 233 -10.94 7.37 17.80
C SER A 233 -10.01 6.90 18.95
N THR A 234 -8.79 6.52 18.61
CA THR A 234 -7.81 5.94 19.55
C THR A 234 -7.45 6.88 20.71
N LEU A 235 -7.35 8.19 20.45
CA LEU A 235 -6.86 9.17 21.42
C LEU A 235 -7.79 9.35 22.65
N PRO A 236 -9.11 9.56 22.48
CA PRO A 236 -10.08 9.59 23.59
C PRO A 236 -10.06 8.32 24.46
N ILE A 237 -9.78 7.15 23.85
CA ILE A 237 -9.73 5.87 24.57
C ILE A 237 -8.50 5.82 25.50
N VAL A 238 -7.35 6.32 25.07
CA VAL A 238 -6.16 6.40 25.94
C VAL A 238 -6.38 7.36 27.11
N ILE A 239 -6.98 8.53 26.86
CA ILE A 239 -7.22 9.54 27.90
C ILE A 239 -8.24 9.03 28.93
N SER A 240 -9.32 8.41 28.48
CA SER A 240 -10.32 7.82 29.39
C SER A 240 -9.75 6.66 30.20
N ALA A 241 -8.89 5.82 29.62
CA ALA A 241 -8.19 4.78 30.35
C ALA A 241 -7.29 5.37 31.47
N ALA A 242 -6.59 6.48 31.20
CA ALA A 242 -5.78 7.15 32.21
C ALA A 242 -6.63 7.72 33.36
N ILE A 243 -7.75 8.39 33.05
CA ILE A 243 -8.68 8.91 34.05
C ILE A 243 -9.26 7.78 34.90
N PHE A 244 -9.60 6.65 34.28
CA PHE A 244 -10.12 5.47 34.97
C PHE A 244 -9.09 4.90 35.96
N ILE A 245 -7.83 4.77 35.56
CA ILE A 245 -6.74 4.29 36.44
C ILE A 245 -6.57 5.23 37.64
N ILE A 246 -6.54 6.55 37.42
CA ILE A 246 -6.43 7.55 38.49
C ILE A 246 -7.62 7.45 39.45
N THR A 247 -8.83 7.33 38.92
CA THR A 247 -10.06 7.19 39.72
C THR A 247 -10.05 5.93 40.57
N ILE A 248 -9.60 4.80 40.01
CA ILE A 248 -9.42 3.55 40.76
C ILE A 248 -8.42 3.73 41.89
N ILE A 249 -7.27 4.33 41.64
CA ILE A 249 -6.23 4.52 42.67
C ILE A 249 -6.79 5.35 43.84
N VAL A 250 -7.51 6.43 43.54
CA VAL A 250 -8.16 7.29 44.55
C VAL A 250 -9.19 6.49 45.35
N VAL A 251 -10.08 5.76 44.68
CA VAL A 251 -11.14 4.97 45.33
C VAL A 251 -10.55 3.88 46.22
N VAL A 252 -9.56 3.13 45.72
CA VAL A 252 -8.90 2.06 46.49
C VAL A 252 -8.19 2.64 47.72
N SER A 253 -7.52 3.79 47.58
CA SER A 253 -6.84 4.46 48.71
C SER A 253 -7.83 4.88 49.79
N ILE A 254 -8.97 5.46 49.40
CA ILE A 254 -10.03 5.87 50.32
C ILE A 254 -10.63 4.65 51.03
N VAL A 255 -10.98 3.61 50.29
CA VAL A 255 -11.57 2.37 50.85
C VAL A 255 -10.60 1.69 51.81
N PHE A 256 -9.31 1.60 51.46
CA PHE A 256 -8.30 1.00 52.34
C PHE A 256 -8.15 1.76 53.66
N ALA A 257 -8.06 3.09 53.60
CA ALA A 257 -7.98 3.94 54.79
C ALA A 257 -9.24 3.81 55.66
N MET A 258 -10.41 3.74 55.03
CA MET A 258 -11.71 3.60 55.68
C MET A 258 -11.84 2.27 56.43
N VAL A 259 -11.56 1.15 55.77
CA VAL A 259 -11.65 -0.19 56.36
C VAL A 259 -10.69 -0.33 57.55
N ARG A 260 -9.42 0.09 57.37
CA ARG A 260 -8.42 0.02 58.43
C ARG A 260 -8.82 0.84 59.66
N SER A 261 -9.28 2.08 59.44
CA SER A 261 -9.69 2.97 60.52
C SER A 261 -10.91 2.43 61.27
N SER A 262 -11.85 1.81 60.54
CA SER A 262 -13.06 1.24 61.12
C SER A 262 -12.78 0.03 62.00
N ILE A 263 -11.90 -0.89 61.55
CA ILE A 263 -11.51 -2.07 62.34
C ILE A 263 -10.81 -1.65 63.63
N ILE A 264 -9.85 -0.71 63.55
CA ILE A 264 -9.10 -0.25 64.73
C ILE A 264 -10.02 0.43 65.74
N SER A 265 -10.95 1.26 65.26
CA SER A 265 -11.84 2.01 66.15
C SER A 265 -12.85 1.11 66.86
N VAL A 266 -13.49 0.18 66.14
CA VAL A 266 -14.43 -0.79 66.71
C VAL A 266 -13.73 -1.75 67.68
N GLY A 267 -12.52 -2.19 67.34
CA GLY A 267 -11.72 -3.06 68.21
C GLY A 267 -11.29 -2.40 69.52
N ARG A 268 -11.15 -1.06 69.55
CA ARG A 268 -10.71 -0.31 70.74
C ARG A 268 -11.86 0.21 71.61
N ASN A 269 -13.04 0.47 71.03
CA ASN A 269 -14.19 0.92 71.79
C ASN A 269 -15.51 0.39 71.19
N PRO A 270 -16.03 -0.75 71.69
CA PRO A 270 -17.26 -1.33 71.17
C PRO A 270 -18.50 -0.47 71.46
N MET A 271 -18.45 0.51 72.37
CA MET A 271 -19.58 1.41 72.64
C MET A 271 -19.73 2.50 71.56
N SER A 272 -18.65 2.84 70.83
CA SER A 272 -18.66 3.81 69.72
C SER A 272 -19.08 3.19 68.38
N GLN A 273 -19.48 1.92 68.39
CA GLN A 273 -19.82 1.15 67.19
C GLN A 273 -20.86 1.86 66.31
N SER A 274 -21.90 2.46 66.89
CA SER A 274 -22.94 3.13 66.09
C SER A 274 -22.44 4.40 65.40
N ALA A 275 -21.52 5.15 66.03
CA ALA A 275 -20.92 6.34 65.44
C ALA A 275 -20.00 5.95 64.26
N ILE A 276 -19.20 4.89 64.42
CA ILE A 276 -18.31 4.39 63.36
C ILE A 276 -19.09 3.88 62.16
N TYR A 277 -20.20 3.17 62.36
CA TYR A 277 -21.03 2.72 61.22
C TYR A 277 -21.68 3.89 60.47
N ARG A 278 -22.05 4.98 61.16
CA ARG A 278 -22.59 6.16 60.51
C ARG A 278 -21.52 6.85 59.64
N ASP A 279 -20.29 6.97 60.15
CA ASP A 279 -19.15 7.50 59.40
C ASP A 279 -18.79 6.61 58.19
N LEU A 280 -18.83 5.29 58.36
CA LEU A 280 -18.63 4.31 57.29
C LEU A 280 -19.65 4.49 56.16
N ILE A 281 -20.92 4.63 56.50
CA ILE A 281 -22.00 4.84 55.52
C ILE A 281 -21.79 6.17 54.78
N GLN A 282 -21.43 7.24 55.49
CA GLN A 282 -21.18 8.55 54.88
C GLN A 282 -19.99 8.51 53.91
N LEU A 283 -18.90 7.84 54.29
CA LEU A 283 -17.73 7.70 53.41
C LEU A 283 -18.01 6.75 52.24
N SER A 284 -18.82 5.70 52.42
CA SER A 284 -19.28 4.85 51.33
C SER A 284 -20.10 5.66 50.30
N ALA A 285 -20.98 6.55 50.77
CA ALA A 285 -21.72 7.47 49.89
C ALA A 285 -20.77 8.42 49.13
N LEU A 286 -19.70 8.91 49.77
CA LEU A 286 -18.67 9.73 49.11
C LEU A 286 -17.95 8.94 48.00
N VAL A 287 -17.59 7.68 48.24
CA VAL A 287 -16.95 6.82 47.23
C VAL A 287 -17.89 6.62 46.02
N LEU A 288 -19.18 6.37 46.26
CA LEU A 288 -20.17 6.25 45.19
C LEU A 288 -20.32 7.56 44.40
N ALA A 289 -20.26 8.72 45.08
CA ALA A 289 -20.28 10.02 44.41
C ALA A 289 -19.06 10.22 43.50
N ILE A 290 -17.85 9.88 43.98
CA ILE A 290 -16.61 9.96 43.18
C ILE A 290 -16.68 9.03 41.95
N LEU A 291 -17.14 7.79 42.12
CA LEU A 291 -17.32 6.86 41.01
C LEU A 291 -18.32 7.38 39.97
N SER A 292 -19.42 7.99 40.42
CA SER A 292 -20.42 8.59 39.53
C SER A 292 -19.83 9.73 38.72
N VAL A 293 -19.07 10.62 39.37
CA VAL A 293 -18.37 11.73 38.69
C VAL A 293 -17.32 11.22 37.70
N GLY A 294 -16.54 10.22 38.08
CA GLY A 294 -15.54 9.59 37.20
C GLY A 294 -16.17 8.96 35.96
N MET A 295 -17.31 8.27 36.13
CA MET A 295 -18.07 7.68 35.01
C MET A 295 -18.60 8.75 34.05
N ILE A 296 -19.14 9.85 34.58
CA ILE A 296 -19.60 11.00 33.77
C ILE A 296 -18.43 11.63 33.00
N ALA A 297 -17.28 11.81 33.65
CA ALA A 297 -16.09 12.38 33.01
C ALA A 297 -15.60 11.50 31.84
N ILE A 298 -15.53 10.18 32.04
CA ILE A 298 -15.17 9.21 31.00
C ILE A 298 -16.16 9.32 29.83
N TYR A 299 -17.46 9.28 30.10
CA TYR A 299 -18.49 9.39 29.06
C TYR A 299 -18.39 10.68 28.23
N LEU A 300 -18.16 11.82 28.90
CA LEU A 300 -17.97 13.10 28.22
C LEU A 300 -16.73 13.10 27.32
N VAL A 301 -15.61 12.54 27.79
CA VAL A 301 -14.38 12.44 26.99
C VAL A 301 -14.61 11.57 25.74
N LEU A 302 -15.26 10.40 25.88
CA LEU A 302 -15.54 9.52 24.73
C LEU A 302 -16.50 10.15 23.72
N THR A 303 -17.45 10.97 24.18
CA THR A 303 -18.51 11.49 23.31
C THR A 303 -18.14 12.81 22.63
N LYS A 304 -17.47 13.72 23.35
CA LYS A 304 -17.21 15.09 22.89
C LYS A 304 -15.88 15.28 22.17
N MET A 305 -14.90 14.39 22.38
CA MET A 305 -13.71 14.30 21.52
C MET A 305 -13.98 13.39 20.32
#